data_AF-A0A378JQA8-F1
#
_entry.id   AF-A0A378JQA8-F1
#
_cell.length_a   1.000
_cell.length_b   1.000
_cell.length_c   1.000
_cell.angle_alpha   90.00
_cell.angle_beta   90.00
_cell.angle_gamma   90.00
#
_symmetry.space_group_name_H-M   'P 1'
#
loop_
_entity.id
_entity.type
_entity.pdbx_description
1 polymer ?
#
loop_
_entity_poly.entity_id
_entity_poly.type
_entity_poly.pdbx_seq_one_letter_code
_entity_poly.pdbx_strand_id
1 'polypeptide(L)'
;MGAANTQPPKTFTQAKKQLRVLFALQRETLYCRCRFDARLQVNLKSCNMESAAKFKRAERIEAEHTMPAENFGNHFACWREPLCIKKNGKRYKGRKCCEKSDKLFSQAEGELYNLWPAVGLVNQARSNYRYSILENHTLFYSCPITIDKAS
;
A
#
# COMPACT_ATOMS: atom_id res chain seq x y z
N MET A 1 -20.85 24.46 -3.54
CA MET A 1 -20.24 23.21 -3.07
C MET A 1 -20.16 22.28 -4.28
N GLY A 2 -18.97 22.11 -4.87
CA GLY A 2 -18.81 21.31 -6.09
C GLY A 2 -19.04 19.82 -5.80
N ALA A 3 -19.81 19.15 -6.65
CA ALA A 3 -20.10 17.73 -6.52
C ALA A 3 -18.81 16.94 -6.32
N ALA A 4 -18.70 16.24 -5.17
CA ALA A 4 -17.69 15.22 -5.01
C ALA A 4 -17.88 14.20 -6.14
N ASN A 5 -16.83 13.96 -6.91
CA ASN A 5 -16.88 13.01 -8.02
C ASN A 5 -17.18 11.62 -7.44
N THR A 6 -18.45 11.19 -7.51
CA THR A 6 -19.01 9.99 -6.84
C THR A 6 -18.61 8.68 -7.49
N GLN A 7 -17.77 8.72 -8.52
CA GLN A 7 -17.37 7.53 -9.26
C GLN A 7 -16.18 6.83 -8.57
N PRO A 8 -16.25 5.50 -8.38
CA PRO A 8 -15.12 4.72 -7.89
C PRO A 8 -13.87 4.96 -8.75
N PRO A 9 -12.67 4.99 -8.13
CA PRO A 9 -11.43 5.16 -8.88
C PRO A 9 -11.23 3.98 -9.83
N LYS A 10 -10.84 4.26 -11.08
CA LYS A 10 -10.63 3.24 -12.11
C LYS A 10 -9.21 2.70 -12.13
N THR A 11 -8.31 3.33 -11.38
CA THR A 11 -6.88 3.01 -11.33
C THR A 11 -6.34 3.29 -9.94
N PHE A 12 -5.27 2.60 -9.55
CA PHE A 12 -4.57 2.88 -8.29
C PHE A 12 -4.03 4.31 -8.18
N THR A 13 -3.66 4.95 -9.29
CA THR A 13 -3.22 6.35 -9.27
C THR A 13 -4.35 7.30 -8.89
N GLN A 14 -5.57 7.06 -9.40
CA GLN A 14 -6.75 7.84 -8.99
C GLN A 14 -7.12 7.55 -7.53
N ALA A 15 -7.08 6.28 -7.13
CA ALA A 15 -7.36 5.85 -5.77
C ALA A 15 -6.42 6.55 -4.75
N LYS A 16 -5.11 6.61 -5.03
CA LYS A 16 -4.15 7.34 -4.19
C LYS A 16 -4.47 8.82 -4.04
N LYS A 17 -5.01 9.47 -5.08
CA LYS A 17 -5.43 10.89 -4.98
C LYS A 17 -6.66 11.03 -4.06
N GLN A 18 -7.63 10.13 -4.19
CA GLN A 18 -8.82 10.11 -3.33
C GLN A 18 -8.48 9.75 -1.87
N LEU A 19 -7.55 8.83 -1.65
CA LEU A 19 -7.04 8.46 -0.32
C LEU A 19 -6.54 9.69 0.46
N ARG A 20 -5.84 10.62 -0.22
CA ARG A 20 -5.37 11.87 0.40
C ARG A 20 -6.52 12.76 0.89
N VAL A 21 -7.66 12.72 0.20
CA VAL A 21 -8.86 13.49 0.55
C VAL A 21 -9.58 12.81 1.71
N LEU A 22 -9.78 11.49 1.65
CA LEU A 22 -10.46 10.70 2.69
C LEU A 22 -9.78 10.86 4.06
N PHE A 23 -8.45 10.78 4.09
CA PHE A 23 -7.68 10.90 5.34
C PHE A 23 -7.27 12.35 5.66
N ALA A 24 -7.83 13.36 4.98
CA ALA A 24 -7.45 14.76 5.21
C ALA A 24 -7.77 15.26 6.63
N LEU A 25 -8.86 14.76 7.23
CA LEU A 25 -9.29 15.09 8.59
C LEU A 25 -8.68 14.19 9.66
N GLN A 26 -8.33 12.94 9.31
CA GLN A 26 -7.70 11.96 10.20
C GLN A 26 -6.38 11.47 9.58
N ARG A 27 -5.31 12.25 9.73
CA ARG A 27 -3.98 11.90 9.20
C ARG A 27 -3.20 11.03 10.18
N GLU A 28 -3.51 9.74 10.18
CA GLU A 28 -2.89 8.74 11.03
C GLU A 28 -2.62 7.43 10.27
N THR A 29 -1.48 6.78 10.51
CA THR A 29 -1.12 5.53 9.82
C THR A 29 -1.79 4.31 10.42
N LEU A 30 -2.12 3.34 9.56
CA LEU A 30 -2.84 2.11 9.91
C LEU A 30 -2.20 1.33 11.06
N TYR A 31 -0.93 0.97 10.92
CA TYR A 31 -0.29 0.03 11.85
C TYR A 31 0.32 0.70 13.07
N CYS A 32 0.93 1.87 12.88
CA CYS A 32 1.79 2.49 13.89
C CYS A 32 1.19 3.73 14.52
N ARG A 33 0.01 4.17 14.05
CA ARG A 33 -0.68 5.36 14.58
C ARG A 33 0.15 6.64 14.46
N CYS A 34 1.10 6.68 13.52
CA CYS A 34 1.91 7.87 13.27
C CYS A 34 1.07 8.93 12.59
N ARG A 35 1.12 10.16 13.10
CA ARG A 35 0.56 11.32 12.42
C ARG A 35 1.39 11.66 11.18
N PHE A 36 0.74 12.22 10.17
CA PHE A 36 1.41 12.72 8.97
C PHE A 36 0.79 14.04 8.49
N ASP A 37 1.51 14.77 7.64
CA ASP A 37 1.06 16.07 7.15
C ASP A 37 0.34 16.01 5.78
N ALA A 38 -0.13 17.16 5.28
CA ALA A 38 -0.80 17.24 3.97
C ALA A 38 0.14 16.92 2.78
N ARG A 39 1.46 16.98 3.00
CA ARG A 39 2.51 16.61 2.05
C ARG A 39 2.91 15.13 2.17
N LEU A 40 2.15 14.36 2.96
CA LEU A 40 2.37 12.92 3.19
C LEU A 40 3.71 12.61 3.87
N GLN A 41 4.25 13.56 4.63
CA GLN A 41 5.42 13.36 5.48
C GLN A 41 4.99 12.83 6.85
N VAL A 42 5.64 11.75 7.28
CA VAL A 42 5.37 11.07 8.55
C VAL A 42 6.08 11.80 9.69
N ASN A 43 5.36 12.07 10.79
CA ASN A 43 5.96 12.50 12.04
C ASN A 43 6.28 11.27 12.90
N LEU A 44 7.51 10.75 12.80
CA LEU A 44 7.94 9.55 13.53
C LEU A 44 7.87 9.70 15.07
N LYS A 45 8.07 10.92 15.58
CA LYS A 45 7.97 11.22 17.01
C LYS A 45 6.55 11.07 17.55
N SER A 46 5.52 11.25 16.71
CA SER A 46 4.12 11.10 17.14
C SER A 46 3.74 9.65 17.50
N CYS A 47 4.59 8.68 17.16
CA CYS A 47 4.36 7.24 17.36
C CYS A 47 5.61 6.52 17.89
N ASN A 48 6.58 7.25 18.45
CA ASN A 48 7.83 6.70 19.00
C ASN A 48 8.73 5.93 18.00
N MET A 49 8.58 6.17 16.69
CA MET A 49 9.32 5.48 15.63
C MET A 49 10.63 6.20 15.23
N GLU A 50 11.20 7.08 16.05
CA GLU A 50 12.40 7.87 15.72
C GLU A 50 13.62 6.99 15.40
N SER A 51 13.69 5.78 15.95
CA SER A 51 14.74 4.80 15.64
C SER A 51 14.73 4.36 14.16
N ALA A 52 13.63 4.59 13.43
CA ALA A 52 13.52 4.36 12.00
C ALA A 52 13.95 5.56 11.13
N ALA A 53 14.34 6.71 11.71
CA ALA A 53 14.64 7.94 10.96
C ALA A 53 15.76 7.78 9.92
N LYS A 54 16.70 6.85 10.12
CA LYS A 54 17.76 6.55 9.15
C LYS A 54 17.24 5.97 7.83
N PHE A 55 15.98 5.50 7.78
CA PHE A 55 15.37 4.95 6.58
C PHE A 55 14.50 6.01 5.91
N LYS A 56 14.92 6.51 4.74
CA LYS A 56 14.14 7.48 3.94
C LYS A 56 12.69 7.05 3.66
N ARG A 57 12.41 5.74 3.62
CA ARG A 57 11.05 5.21 3.41
C ARG A 57 10.15 5.35 4.65
N ALA A 58 10.72 5.53 5.85
CA ALA A 58 9.98 5.77 7.07
C ALA A 58 9.35 7.18 7.12
N GLU A 59 9.91 8.14 6.40
CA GLU A 59 9.47 9.54 6.42
C GLU A 59 8.27 9.83 5.52
N ARG A 60 7.80 8.86 4.74
CA ARG A 60 6.71 9.04 3.77
C ARG A 60 5.57 8.05 3.95
N ILE A 61 4.36 8.51 3.62
CA ILE A 61 3.19 7.65 3.51
C ILE A 61 3.21 6.87 2.21
N GLU A 62 2.86 5.59 2.30
CA GLU A 62 2.53 4.75 1.15
C GLU A 62 1.13 4.18 1.34
N ALA A 63 0.40 4.01 0.23
CA ALA A 63 -0.91 3.41 0.24
C ALA A 63 -0.75 1.89 0.40
N GLU A 64 -1.14 1.38 1.55
CA GLU A 64 -1.15 -0.03 1.93
C GLU A 64 -2.38 -0.70 1.35
N HIS A 65 -2.15 -1.83 0.65
CA HIS A 65 -3.19 -2.77 0.28
C HIS A 65 -3.39 -3.77 1.42
N THR A 66 -4.43 -3.63 2.25
CA THR A 66 -4.62 -4.52 3.44
C THR A 66 -4.73 -5.99 3.01
N MET A 67 -5.48 -6.27 1.95
CA MET A 67 -5.32 -7.46 1.11
C MET A 67 -4.28 -7.16 0.01
N PRO A 68 -3.08 -7.78 0.04
CA PRO A 68 -2.00 -7.46 -0.90
C PRO A 68 -2.42 -7.64 -2.36
N ALA A 69 -1.85 -6.80 -3.23
CA ALA A 69 -2.07 -6.91 -4.68
C ALA A 69 -1.67 -8.27 -5.26
N GLU A 70 -0.72 -8.95 -4.62
CA GLU A 70 -0.31 -10.29 -5.02
C GLU A 70 -1.38 -11.35 -4.74
N ASN A 71 -2.03 -11.31 -3.56
CA ASN A 71 -3.10 -12.24 -3.22
C ASN A 71 -4.25 -12.24 -4.25
N PHE A 72 -4.84 -11.07 -4.54
CA PHE A 72 -5.91 -11.01 -5.54
C PHE A 72 -5.37 -11.08 -6.98
N GLY A 73 -4.17 -10.54 -7.22
CA GLY A 73 -3.57 -10.46 -8.54
C GLY A 73 -3.29 -11.82 -9.17
N ASN A 74 -2.87 -12.81 -8.38
CA ASN A 74 -2.59 -14.15 -8.88
C ASN A 74 -3.79 -14.85 -9.56
N HIS A 75 -5.03 -14.40 -9.33
CA HIS A 75 -6.20 -14.93 -10.02
C HIS A 75 -6.29 -14.47 -11.48
N PHE A 76 -5.61 -13.39 -11.85
CA PHE A 76 -5.66 -12.82 -13.19
C PHE A 76 -4.60 -13.42 -14.14
N ALA A 77 -4.97 -13.62 -15.41
CA ALA A 77 -4.06 -14.17 -16.43
C ALA A 77 -2.86 -13.24 -16.67
N CYS A 78 -3.06 -11.92 -16.70
CA CYS A 78 -1.98 -10.92 -16.84
C CYS A 78 -0.91 -11.03 -15.74
N TRP A 79 -1.25 -11.61 -14.59
CA TRP A 79 -0.34 -11.79 -13.48
C TRP A 79 0.50 -13.04 -13.68
N ARG A 80 -0.14 -14.15 -14.08
CA ARG A 80 0.47 -15.47 -14.21
C ARG A 80 1.17 -15.69 -15.54
N GLU A 81 0.72 -15.02 -16.61
CA GLU A 81 1.14 -15.24 -17.99
C GLU A 81 1.79 -13.99 -18.61
N PRO A 82 2.81 -14.16 -19.47
CA PRO A 82 3.53 -13.05 -20.09
C PRO A 82 2.74 -12.45 -21.26
N LEU A 83 1.62 -11.80 -20.95
CA LEU A 83 0.68 -11.21 -21.91
C LEU A 83 1.16 -9.85 -22.44
N CYS A 84 2.03 -9.16 -21.71
CA CYS A 84 2.51 -7.83 -22.08
C CYS A 84 3.89 -7.89 -22.75
N ILE A 85 4.17 -6.94 -23.65
CA ILE A 85 5.43 -6.85 -24.40
C ILE A 85 6.12 -5.51 -24.09
N LYS A 86 7.42 -5.56 -23.75
CA LYS A 86 8.28 -4.37 -23.61
C LYS A 86 8.69 -3.84 -24.98
N LYS A 87 9.19 -2.60 -25.04
CA LYS A 87 9.69 -1.99 -26.28
C LYS A 87 10.79 -2.84 -26.97
N ASN A 88 11.59 -3.58 -26.21
CA ASN A 88 12.63 -4.47 -26.71
C ASN A 88 12.12 -5.89 -27.06
N GLY A 89 10.81 -6.08 -27.26
CA GLY A 89 10.21 -7.38 -27.59
C GLY A 89 10.09 -8.36 -26.41
N LYS A 90 10.72 -8.11 -25.25
CA LYS A 90 10.66 -9.02 -24.10
C LYS A 90 9.24 -9.07 -23.51
N ARG A 91 8.65 -10.27 -23.46
CA ARG A 91 7.36 -10.49 -22.80
C ARG A 91 7.50 -10.42 -21.27
N TYR A 92 6.47 -9.93 -20.58
CA TYR A 92 6.44 -9.82 -19.13
C TYR A 92 5.03 -9.99 -18.56
N LYS A 93 4.99 -10.34 -17.27
CA LYS A 93 3.78 -10.61 -16.48
C LYS A 93 3.82 -9.88 -15.13
N GLY A 94 2.80 -10.08 -14.32
CA GLY A 94 2.69 -9.54 -12.95
C GLY A 94 2.01 -8.18 -12.90
N ARG A 95 2.03 -7.55 -11.72
CA ARG A 95 1.31 -6.29 -11.42
C ARG A 95 1.36 -5.25 -12.55
N LYS A 96 2.55 -4.89 -13.03
CA LYS A 96 2.71 -3.90 -14.11
C LYS A 96 2.03 -4.29 -15.43
N CYS A 97 1.95 -5.59 -15.73
CA CYS A 97 1.21 -6.06 -16.90
C CYS A 97 -0.28 -5.91 -16.66
N CYS A 98 -0.78 -6.34 -15.49
CA CYS A 98 -2.18 -6.23 -15.14
C CYS A 98 -2.71 -4.80 -15.07
N GLU A 99 -1.95 -3.87 -14.46
CA GLU A 99 -2.25 -2.43 -14.45
C GLU A 99 -2.44 -1.86 -15.87
N LYS A 100 -1.78 -2.46 -16.87
CA LYS A 100 -1.84 -2.01 -18.26
C LYS A 100 -2.94 -2.70 -19.07
N SER A 101 -3.13 -4.01 -18.89
CA SER A 101 -3.93 -4.82 -19.81
C SER A 101 -5.27 -5.30 -19.25
N ASP A 102 -5.49 -5.21 -17.93
CA ASP A 102 -6.70 -5.74 -17.30
C ASP A 102 -7.45 -4.67 -16.49
N LYS A 103 -8.66 -4.36 -16.94
CA LYS A 103 -9.52 -3.33 -16.31
C LYS A 103 -10.06 -3.78 -14.96
N LEU A 104 -10.39 -5.07 -14.81
CA LEU A 104 -10.92 -5.61 -13.55
C LEU A 104 -9.82 -5.62 -12.48
N PHE A 105 -8.59 -5.99 -12.86
CA PHE A 105 -7.45 -5.85 -11.96
C PHE A 105 -7.23 -4.38 -11.55
N SER A 106 -7.25 -3.46 -12.51
CA SER A 106 -7.03 -2.02 -12.24
C SER A 106 -8.09 -1.42 -11.30
N GLN A 107 -9.33 -1.90 -11.40
CA GLN A 107 -10.42 -1.55 -10.47
C GLN A 107 -10.18 -2.18 -9.09
N ALA A 108 -9.90 -3.47 -9.02
CA ALA A 108 -9.62 -4.17 -7.75
C ALA A 108 -8.43 -3.56 -7.00
N GLU A 109 -7.38 -3.17 -7.72
CA GLU A 109 -6.22 -2.49 -7.16
C GLU A 109 -6.54 -1.06 -6.70
N GLY A 110 -7.49 -0.39 -7.36
CA GLY A 110 -7.97 0.93 -7.01
C GLY A 110 -9.00 0.95 -5.87
N GLU A 111 -9.47 -0.20 -5.39
CA GLU A 111 -10.54 -0.28 -4.40
C GLU A 111 -10.16 0.44 -3.09
N LEU A 112 -10.94 1.46 -2.72
CA LEU A 112 -10.64 2.33 -1.58
C LEU A 112 -10.82 1.62 -0.24
N TYR A 113 -11.74 0.66 -0.13
CA TYR A 113 -11.90 -0.13 1.10
C TYR A 113 -10.64 -0.95 1.45
N ASN A 114 -9.83 -1.26 0.44
CA ASN A 114 -8.58 -2.02 0.59
C ASN A 114 -7.35 -1.10 0.77
N LEU A 115 -7.52 0.23 0.81
CA LEU A 115 -6.41 1.18 0.80
C LEU A 115 -6.33 2.02 2.08
N TRP A 116 -5.16 1.98 2.72
CA TRP A 116 -4.91 2.70 3.97
C TRP A 116 -3.55 3.41 3.95
N PRO A 117 -3.39 4.56 4.64
CA PRO A 117 -2.08 5.18 4.80
C PRO A 117 -1.21 4.34 5.74
N ALA A 118 0.00 3.98 5.30
CA ALA A 118 0.99 3.32 6.14
C ALA A 118 2.34 4.03 6.05
N VAL A 119 3.16 3.89 7.10
CA VAL A 119 4.58 4.27 7.06
C VAL A 119 5.24 3.42 5.99
N GLY A 120 5.91 4.05 5.01
CA GLY A 120 6.45 3.33 3.85
C GLY A 120 7.44 2.21 4.22
N LEU A 121 8.24 2.40 5.26
CA LEU A 121 9.13 1.35 5.79
C LEU A 121 8.35 0.12 6.29
N VAL A 122 7.21 0.35 6.95
CA VAL A 122 6.36 -0.72 7.49
C VAL A 122 5.63 -1.45 6.38
N ASN A 123 5.06 -0.72 5.41
CA ASN A 123 4.46 -1.30 4.19
C ASN A 123 5.48 -2.20 3.46
N GLN A 124 6.72 -1.72 3.30
CA GLN A 124 7.78 -2.54 2.72
C GLN A 124 8.04 -3.84 3.48
N ALA A 125 8.17 -3.73 4.81
CA ALA A 125 8.51 -4.87 5.64
C ALA A 125 7.36 -5.88 5.70
N ARG A 126 6.11 -5.41 5.68
CA ARG A 126 4.90 -6.23 5.67
C ARG A 126 4.79 -7.07 4.39
N SER A 127 5.28 -6.57 3.25
CA SER A 127 5.31 -7.32 1.99
C SER A 127 3.92 -7.85 1.60
N ASN A 128 3.82 -9.12 1.17
CA ASN A 128 2.58 -9.86 0.93
C ASN A 128 2.33 -10.95 2.00
N TYR A 129 2.91 -10.82 3.19
CA TYR A 129 2.70 -11.79 4.26
C TYR A 129 1.24 -11.80 4.71
N ARG A 130 0.76 -12.99 5.06
CA ARG A 130 -0.59 -13.19 5.63
C ARG A 130 -0.61 -12.69 7.06
N TYR A 131 -1.74 -12.12 7.47
CA TYR A 131 -1.96 -11.85 8.89
C TYR A 131 -2.18 -13.16 9.63
N SER A 132 -1.57 -13.28 10.80
CA SER A 132 -1.77 -14.37 11.75
C SER A 132 -1.62 -13.81 13.16
N ILE A 133 -2.13 -14.56 14.13
CA ILE A 133 -1.72 -14.40 15.53
C ILE A 133 -0.29 -14.96 15.62
N LEU A 134 0.60 -14.20 16.27
CA LEU A 134 1.97 -14.62 16.58
C LEU A 134 2.09 -14.70 18.10
N GLU A 135 2.73 -15.74 18.62
CA GLU A 135 2.93 -15.90 20.07
C GLU A 135 3.94 -14.89 20.62
N ASN A 136 4.96 -14.57 19.84
CA ASN A 136 6.01 -13.62 20.21
C ASN A 136 5.74 -12.25 19.59
N HIS A 137 5.48 -11.25 20.43
CA HIS A 137 5.31 -9.88 20.00
C HIS A 137 6.64 -9.11 20.07
N THR A 138 7.13 -8.67 18.92
CA THR A 138 8.27 -7.75 18.82
C THR A 138 7.85 -6.47 18.14
N LEU A 139 8.33 -5.34 18.64
CA LEU A 139 8.05 -4.04 18.05
C LEU A 139 8.94 -3.82 16.83
N PHE A 140 8.35 -3.36 15.73
CA PHE A 140 9.08 -2.95 14.54
C PHE A 140 9.43 -1.46 14.62
N TYR A 141 10.63 -1.13 15.11
CA TYR A 141 11.05 0.26 15.40
C TYR A 141 10.03 0.99 16.28
N SER A 142 9.65 0.38 17.41
CA SER A 142 8.61 0.85 18.33
C SER A 142 7.17 0.80 17.81
N CYS A 143 6.94 0.49 16.53
CA CYS A 143 5.59 0.21 16.02
C CYS A 143 5.08 -1.14 16.56
N PRO A 144 3.81 -1.25 16.99
CA PRO A 144 3.24 -2.47 17.56
C PRO A 144 3.06 -3.62 16.55
N ILE A 145 3.29 -3.39 15.25
CA ILE A 145 3.28 -4.47 14.27
C ILE A 145 4.48 -5.39 14.48
N THR A 146 4.21 -6.69 14.53
CA THR A 146 5.22 -7.75 14.48
C THR A 146 5.26 -8.35 13.09
N ILE A 147 6.47 -8.55 12.55
CA ILE A 147 6.68 -9.08 11.20
C ILE A 147 7.61 -10.29 11.32
N ASP A 148 7.05 -11.48 11.14
CA ASP A 148 7.82 -12.71 11.05
C ASP A 148 8.15 -13.01 9.58
N LYS A 149 9.45 -13.18 9.29
CA LYS A 149 9.96 -13.52 7.96
C LYS A 149 10.36 -14.99 7.83
N ALA A 150 10.36 -15.72 8.95
CA ALA A 150 10.82 -17.10 9.01
C ALA A 150 9.71 -18.12 8.70
N SER A 151 8.45 -17.66 8.69
CA SER A 151 7.25 -18.43 8.35
C SER A 151 6.89 -18.37 6.86
#